data_AF-A0AAE8FBH6-F1
#
_entry.id   AF-A0AAE8FBH6-F1
#
_cell.length_a   1.000
_cell.length_b   1.000
_cell.length_c   1.000
_cell.angle_alpha   90.00
_cell.angle_beta   90.00
_cell.angle_gamma   90.00
#
_symmetry.space_group_name_H-M   'P 1'
#
loop_
_entity.id
_entity.type
_entity.pdbx_description
1 polymer ?
#
loop_
_entity_poly.entity_id
_entity_poly.type
_entity_poly.pdbx_seq_one_letter_code
_entity_poly.pdbx_strand_id
1 'polypeptide(L)'
;MLRLRTALFVITLAAMTLQTAAQAAGKPADREDIKGYALQRCLDNNYTRSGKYAPDQLRDRSYLLTTYAMDNAKGGATERLQRFVDASTAGFDKSEVPMKDEARRGPFNRIFAQCMAFYRSPALNQFVAREF
;
A
#
# COMPACT_ATOMS: atom_id res chain seq x y z
N MET A 1 -11.99 48.11 37.71
CA MET A 1 -12.76 46.88 37.39
C MET A 1 -12.62 46.40 35.93
N LEU A 2 -12.15 47.25 34.98
CA LEU A 2 -12.01 46.86 33.57
C LEU A 2 -10.75 46.02 33.26
N ARG A 3 -9.67 46.15 34.05
CA ARG A 3 -8.39 45.44 33.85
C ARG A 3 -8.40 43.97 34.31
N LEU A 4 -9.28 43.61 35.25
CA LEU A 4 -9.39 42.23 35.75
C LEU A 4 -10.12 41.33 34.74
N ARG A 5 -11.08 41.89 33.99
CA ARG A 5 -11.84 41.18 32.95
C ARG A 5 -10.98 40.84 31.74
N THR A 6 -10.03 41.69 31.38
CA THR A 6 -9.14 41.47 30.23
C THR A 6 -8.14 40.35 30.48
N ALA A 7 -7.61 40.22 31.70
CA ALA A 7 -6.69 39.15 32.06
C ALA A 7 -7.34 37.75 32.02
N LEU A 8 -8.61 37.64 32.43
CA LEU A 8 -9.38 36.39 32.40
C LEU A 8 -9.71 35.90 30.98
N PHE A 9 -9.86 36.82 30.01
CA PHE A 9 -10.10 36.46 28.60
C PHE A 9 -8.85 35.94 27.87
N VAL A 10 -7.66 36.37 28.28
CA VAL A 10 -6.40 35.91 27.65
C VAL A 10 -6.04 34.49 28.10
N ILE A 11 -6.36 34.13 29.34
CA ILE A 11 -6.05 32.81 29.90
C ILE A 11 -6.95 31.72 29.29
N THR A 12 -8.20 32.02 28.95
CA THR A 12 -9.11 31.05 28.30
C THR A 12 -8.76 30.80 26.83
N LEU A 13 -8.23 31.80 26.09
CA LEU A 13 -7.77 31.59 24.71
C LEU A 13 -6.47 30.78 24.61
N ALA A 14 -5.59 30.87 25.61
CA ALA A 14 -4.34 30.11 25.64
C ALA A 14 -4.54 28.62 25.99
N ALA A 15 -5.69 28.25 26.57
CA ALA A 15 -6.01 26.87 26.91
C ALA A 15 -6.52 26.04 25.71
N MET A 16 -6.95 26.68 24.61
CA MET A 16 -7.47 25.96 23.43
C MET A 16 -6.38 25.54 22.43
N THR A 17 -5.16 26.05 22.53
CA THR A 17 -4.05 25.68 21.62
C THR A 17 -3.27 24.44 22.08
N LEU A 18 -3.56 23.93 23.28
CA LEU A 18 -2.98 22.71 23.85
C LEU A 18 -3.88 21.48 23.69
N GLN A 19 -4.92 21.56 22.86
CA GLN A 19 -5.52 20.37 22.30
C GLN A 19 -4.49 19.74 21.37
N THR A 20 -3.60 18.93 21.96
CA THR A 20 -2.87 17.88 21.25
C THR A 20 -3.91 17.23 20.36
N ALA A 21 -3.71 17.31 19.04
CA ALA A 21 -4.45 16.49 18.12
C ALA A 21 -4.20 15.07 18.59
N ALA A 22 -5.13 14.52 19.37
CA ALA A 22 -5.26 13.10 19.50
C ALA A 22 -5.64 12.67 18.09
N GLN A 23 -4.62 12.46 17.25
CA GLN A 23 -4.80 11.67 16.05
C GLN A 23 -5.37 10.39 16.59
N ALA A 24 -6.68 10.20 16.40
CA ALA A 24 -7.31 8.93 16.64
C ALA A 24 -6.49 7.96 15.79
N ALA A 25 -5.59 7.22 16.43
CA ALA A 25 -4.78 6.23 15.77
C ALA A 25 -5.80 5.24 15.21
N GLY A 26 -6.12 5.39 13.92
CA GLY A 26 -7.03 4.50 13.23
C GLY A 26 -6.54 3.08 13.45
N LYS A 27 -7.47 2.11 13.47
CA LYS A 27 -7.12 0.70 13.64
C LYS A 27 -5.90 0.37 12.76
N PRO A 28 -4.83 -0.20 13.33
CA PRO A 28 -3.65 -0.54 12.55
C PRO A 28 -4.04 -1.44 11.38
N ALA A 29 -3.37 -1.25 10.24
CA ALA A 29 -3.59 -2.08 9.06
C ALA A 29 -3.34 -3.56 9.41
N ASP A 30 -4.25 -4.44 9.00
CA ASP A 30 -4.08 -5.87 9.21
C ASP A 30 -2.90 -6.39 8.36
N ARG A 31 -2.11 -7.31 8.91
CA ARG A 31 -0.91 -7.82 8.22
C ARG A 31 -1.24 -8.54 6.92
N GLU A 32 -2.34 -9.27 6.87
CA GLU A 32 -2.78 -9.94 5.64
C GLU A 32 -3.35 -8.94 4.64
N ASP A 33 -3.98 -7.85 5.09
CA ASP A 33 -4.38 -6.76 4.19
C ASP A 33 -3.16 -6.03 3.59
N ILE A 34 -2.10 -5.81 4.38
CA ILE A 34 -0.84 -5.23 3.88
C ILE A 34 -0.23 -6.14 2.81
N LYS A 35 -0.20 -7.45 3.04
CA LYS A 35 0.29 -8.42 2.06
C LYS A 35 -0.64 -8.51 0.85
N GLY A 36 -1.96 -8.42 1.04
CA GLY A 36 -2.96 -8.37 -0.02
C GLY A 36 -2.74 -7.17 -0.93
N TYR A 37 -2.49 -6.00 -0.36
CA TYR A 37 -2.10 -4.80 -1.10
C TYR A 37 -0.80 -4.99 -1.88
N ALA A 38 0.21 -5.62 -1.28
CA ALA A 38 1.47 -5.93 -1.96
C ALA A 38 1.26 -6.88 -3.16
N LEU A 39 0.37 -7.87 -3.04
CA LEU A 39 -0.04 -8.75 -4.13
C LEU A 39 -0.75 -7.98 -5.24
N GLN A 40 -1.73 -7.14 -4.89
CA GLN A 40 -2.46 -6.31 -5.86
C GLN A 40 -1.48 -5.46 -6.68
N ARG A 41 -0.56 -4.75 -6.02
CA ARG A 41 0.46 -3.95 -6.72
C ARG A 41 1.36 -4.79 -7.63
N CYS A 42 1.78 -5.98 -7.20
CA CYS A 42 2.59 -6.88 -8.03
C CYS A 42 1.85 -7.22 -9.33
N LEU A 43 0.57 -7.59 -9.23
CA LEU A 43 -0.27 -7.94 -10.38
C LEU A 43 -0.45 -6.73 -11.29
N ASP A 44 -0.90 -5.60 -10.75
CA ASP A 44 -1.18 -4.38 -11.51
C ASP A 44 0.05 -3.93 -12.32
N ASN A 45 1.22 -3.88 -11.66
CA ASN A 45 2.45 -3.42 -12.28
C ASN A 45 2.95 -4.38 -13.36
N ASN A 46 2.92 -5.69 -13.12
CA ASN A 46 3.42 -6.66 -14.09
C ASN A 46 2.46 -6.87 -15.26
N TYR A 47 1.14 -6.83 -15.03
CA TYR A 47 0.18 -6.87 -16.13
C TYR A 47 0.24 -5.62 -16.99
N THR A 48 0.38 -4.43 -16.38
CA THR A 48 0.60 -3.18 -17.13
C THR A 48 1.86 -3.27 -17.98
N ARG A 49 3.00 -3.67 -17.41
CA ARG A 49 4.28 -3.79 -18.15
C ARG A 49 4.24 -4.83 -19.26
N SER A 50 3.46 -5.90 -19.10
CA SER A 50 3.32 -6.93 -20.13
C SER A 50 2.70 -6.42 -21.43
N GLY A 51 1.95 -5.30 -21.39
CA GLY A 51 1.22 -4.75 -22.52
C GLY A 51 0.06 -5.64 -23.01
N LYS A 52 -0.22 -6.75 -22.30
CA LYS A 52 -1.22 -7.76 -22.68
C LYS A 52 -2.63 -7.46 -22.12
N TYR A 53 -2.77 -6.41 -21.31
CA TYR A 53 -4.02 -6.04 -20.61
C TYR A 53 -4.29 -4.53 -20.72
N ALA A 54 -5.58 -4.15 -20.75
CA ALA A 54 -5.99 -2.76 -20.84
C ALA A 54 -5.84 -2.04 -19.49
N PRO A 55 -5.24 -0.83 -19.44
CA PRO A 55 -4.95 -0.12 -18.17
C PRO A 55 -6.18 0.25 -17.33
N ASP A 56 -7.34 0.45 -17.96
CA ASP A 56 -8.60 0.82 -17.32
C ASP A 56 -9.23 -0.33 -16.52
N GLN A 57 -8.85 -1.58 -16.81
CA GLN A 57 -9.33 -2.76 -16.09
C GLN A 57 -8.59 -3.03 -14.76
N LEU A 58 -7.54 -2.26 -14.44
CA LEU A 58 -6.66 -2.52 -13.29
C LEU A 58 -6.93 -1.60 -12.08
N ARG A 59 -8.01 -0.80 -12.09
CA ARG A 59 -8.28 0.18 -11.02
C ARG A 59 -8.95 -0.44 -9.79
N ASP A 60 -8.29 -1.41 -9.16
CA ASP A 60 -8.74 -1.98 -7.88
C ASP A 60 -8.42 -1.02 -6.71
N ARG A 61 -9.41 -0.80 -5.84
CA ARG A 61 -9.38 0.09 -4.67
C ARG A 61 -9.62 -0.66 -3.36
N SER A 62 -9.62 -1.99 -3.38
CA SER A 62 -9.93 -2.85 -2.22
C SER A 62 -9.09 -2.51 -0.98
N TYR A 63 -7.84 -2.07 -1.17
CA TYR A 63 -6.91 -1.76 -0.07
C TYR A 63 -6.69 -0.26 0.18
N LEU A 64 -7.58 0.62 -0.29
CA LEU A 64 -7.45 2.07 -0.07
C LEU A 64 -7.38 2.41 1.43
N LEU A 65 -8.27 1.84 2.24
CA LEU A 65 -8.28 2.09 3.68
C LEU A 65 -7.04 1.52 4.37
N THR A 66 -6.50 0.40 3.88
CA THR A 66 -5.23 -0.17 4.34
C THR A 66 -4.08 0.80 4.13
N THR A 67 -4.00 1.47 2.96
CA THR A 67 -2.96 2.48 2.71
C THR A 67 -3.04 3.68 3.64
N TYR A 68 -4.24 4.15 3.96
CA TYR A 68 -4.40 5.22 4.95
C TYR A 68 -4.03 4.77 6.36
N ALA A 69 -4.44 3.57 6.77
CA ALA A 69 -4.08 3.03 8.08
C ALA A 69 -2.56 2.86 8.23
N MET A 70 -1.87 2.39 7.18
CA MET A 70 -0.42 2.29 7.14
C MET A 70 0.28 3.64 7.32
N ASP A 71 -0.09 4.65 6.52
CA ASP A 71 0.58 5.96 6.56
C ASP A 71 0.23 6.77 7.81
N ASN A 72 -0.98 6.59 8.38
CA ASN A 72 -1.35 7.17 9.67
C ASN A 72 -0.54 6.57 10.83
N ALA A 73 -0.22 5.28 10.77
CA ALA A 73 0.61 4.63 11.78
C ALA A 73 2.09 5.01 11.66
N LYS A 74 2.61 5.10 10.42
CA LYS A 74 4.00 5.45 10.15
C LYS A 74 4.09 6.17 8.81
N GLY A 75 4.41 7.47 8.84
CA GLY A 75 4.50 8.28 7.62
C GLY A 75 5.36 7.64 6.52
N GLY A 76 4.81 7.61 5.30
CA GLY A 76 5.46 7.06 4.11
C GLY A 76 5.59 5.53 4.09
N ALA A 77 4.82 4.81 4.91
CA ALA A 77 4.88 3.35 4.94
C ALA A 77 4.32 2.72 3.66
N THR A 78 3.26 3.31 3.09
CA THR A 78 2.74 2.89 1.78
C THR A 78 3.83 2.99 0.71
N GLU A 79 4.51 4.14 0.63
CA GLU A 79 5.56 4.37 -0.37
C GLU A 79 6.74 3.39 -0.22
N ARG A 80 7.17 3.11 1.02
CA ARG A 80 8.23 2.12 1.28
C ARG A 80 7.83 0.72 0.83
N LEU A 81 6.59 0.30 1.12
CA LEU A 81 6.07 -0.99 0.67
C LEU A 81 6.00 -1.04 -0.86
N GLN A 82 5.51 0.01 -1.50
CA GLN A 82 5.45 0.10 -2.96
C GLN A 82 6.83 -0.07 -3.59
N ARG A 83 7.85 0.66 -3.09
CA ARG A 83 9.24 0.53 -3.56
C ARG A 83 9.79 -0.87 -3.37
N PHE A 84 9.50 -1.49 -2.22
CA PHE A 84 9.91 -2.87 -1.95
C PHE A 84 9.29 -3.87 -2.93
N VAL A 85 7.98 -3.77 -3.19
CA VAL A 85 7.27 -4.63 -4.15
C VAL A 85 7.83 -4.45 -5.56
N ASP A 86 8.03 -3.21 -5.99
CA ASP A 86 8.53 -2.91 -7.33
C ASP A 86 9.93 -3.47 -7.56
N ALA A 87 10.83 -3.32 -6.59
CA ALA A 87 12.17 -3.87 -6.65
C ALA A 87 12.17 -5.41 -6.62
N SER A 88 11.32 -6.01 -5.78
CA SER A 88 11.30 -7.47 -5.56
C SER A 88 10.64 -8.25 -6.70
N THR A 89 9.78 -7.59 -7.49
CA THR A 89 8.95 -8.24 -8.52
C THR A 89 9.27 -7.74 -9.92
N ALA A 90 10.38 -7.01 -10.07
CA ALA A 90 10.86 -6.52 -11.36
C ALA A 90 11.09 -7.69 -12.33
N GLY A 91 10.49 -7.60 -13.52
CA GLY A 91 10.68 -8.57 -14.59
C GLY A 91 9.79 -9.81 -14.54
N PHE A 92 8.85 -9.92 -13.59
CA PHE A 92 7.85 -11.01 -13.64
C PHE A 92 6.99 -10.94 -14.92
N ASP A 93 6.84 -9.75 -15.51
CA ASP A 93 6.18 -9.54 -16.81
C ASP A 93 6.84 -10.25 -18.00
N LYS A 94 8.14 -10.60 -17.89
CA LYS A 94 8.92 -11.22 -18.97
C LYS A 94 8.85 -12.74 -19.00
N SER A 95 8.23 -13.36 -17.99
CA SER A 95 8.18 -14.80 -17.84
C SER A 95 7.06 -15.40 -18.68
N GLU A 96 7.43 -16.08 -19.76
CA GLU A 96 6.50 -16.73 -20.68
C GLU A 96 6.39 -18.23 -20.41
N VAL A 97 5.24 -18.81 -20.74
CA VAL A 97 5.05 -20.26 -20.75
C VAL A 97 5.23 -20.74 -22.20
N PRO A 98 6.29 -21.50 -22.51
CA PRO A 98 6.43 -22.08 -23.83
C PRO A 98 5.41 -23.21 -24.00
N MET A 99 4.23 -22.89 -24.54
CA MET A 99 3.24 -23.88 -24.92
C MET A 99 3.38 -24.21 -26.41
N LYS A 100 3.84 -25.42 -26.70
CA LYS A 100 3.83 -25.96 -28.06
C LYS A 100 2.38 -26.03 -28.55
N ASP A 101 2.14 -25.61 -29.80
CA ASP A 101 0.86 -25.67 -30.50
C ASP A 101 -0.30 -24.78 -29.97
N GLU A 102 -0.10 -24.01 -28.89
CA GLU A 102 -1.13 -23.10 -28.33
C GLU A 102 -0.89 -21.61 -28.63
N ALA A 103 0.16 -21.25 -29.37
CA ALA A 103 0.50 -19.85 -29.66
C ALA A 103 -0.65 -19.02 -30.27
N ARG A 104 -1.60 -19.68 -30.96
CA ARG A 104 -2.80 -19.04 -31.54
C ARG A 104 -3.86 -18.64 -30.51
N ARG A 105 -3.81 -19.15 -29.28
CA ARG A 105 -4.75 -18.84 -28.18
C ARG A 105 -4.32 -17.66 -27.33
N GLY A 106 -3.19 -17.04 -27.65
CA GLY A 106 -2.70 -15.82 -27.04
C GLY A 106 -1.45 -16.02 -26.20
N PRO A 107 -0.85 -14.92 -25.72
CA PRO A 107 0.39 -14.98 -24.97
C PRO A 107 0.16 -15.50 -23.55
N PHE A 108 0.74 -16.66 -23.24
CA PHE A 108 0.73 -17.24 -21.90
C PHE A 108 1.83 -16.62 -21.03
N ASN A 109 1.45 -16.10 -19.86
CA ASN A 109 2.38 -15.51 -18.90
C ASN A 109 2.36 -16.26 -17.56
N ARG A 110 3.38 -16.03 -16.73
CA ARG A 110 3.49 -16.61 -15.38
C ARG A 110 3.26 -15.59 -14.26
N ILE A 111 2.76 -14.39 -14.58
CA ILE A 111 2.69 -13.23 -13.67
C ILE A 111 1.93 -13.60 -12.40
N PHE A 112 0.74 -14.19 -12.54
CA PHE A 112 -0.06 -14.58 -11.38
C PHE A 112 0.69 -15.52 -10.44
N ALA A 113 1.27 -16.60 -10.97
CA ALA A 113 2.00 -17.58 -10.18
C ALA A 113 3.22 -16.96 -9.48
N GLN A 114 3.95 -16.07 -10.16
CA GLN A 114 5.10 -15.38 -9.60
C GLN A 114 4.69 -14.37 -8.51
N CYS A 115 3.64 -13.59 -8.73
CA CYS A 115 3.11 -12.68 -7.71
C CYS A 115 2.55 -13.43 -6.49
N MET A 116 1.91 -14.59 -6.68
CA MET A 116 1.49 -15.46 -5.57
C MET A 116 2.67 -16.05 -4.80
N ALA A 117 3.75 -16.42 -5.50
CA ALA A 117 4.99 -16.85 -4.85
C ALA A 117 5.62 -15.72 -4.02
N PHE A 118 5.61 -14.48 -4.55
CA PHE A 118 6.05 -13.30 -3.82
C PHE A 118 5.17 -13.00 -2.59
N TYR A 119 3.85 -13.07 -2.72
CA TYR A 119 2.90 -12.89 -1.61
C TYR A 119 3.15 -13.88 -0.45
N ARG A 120 3.56 -15.12 -0.77
CA ARG A 120 3.92 -16.15 0.21
C ARG A 120 5.38 -16.11 0.66
N SER A 121 6.18 -15.21 0.10
CA SER A 121 7.63 -15.24 0.29
C SER A 121 8.04 -14.87 1.72
N PRO A 122 9.12 -15.49 2.25
CA PRO A 122 9.74 -15.06 3.50
C PRO A 122 10.16 -13.58 3.47
N ALA A 123 10.62 -13.09 2.31
CA ALA A 123 11.05 -11.71 2.14
C ALA A 123 9.93 -10.70 2.41
N LEU A 124 8.74 -10.92 1.84
CA LEU A 124 7.58 -10.07 2.11
C LEU A 124 7.14 -10.18 3.58
N ASN A 125 7.09 -11.39 4.13
CA ASN A 125 6.71 -11.59 5.54
C ASN A 125 7.66 -10.85 6.50
N GLN A 126 8.97 -10.90 6.24
CA GLN A 126 9.99 -10.21 7.03
C GLN A 126 9.93 -8.70 6.85
N PHE A 127 9.70 -8.21 5.63
CA PHE A 127 9.51 -6.78 5.39
C PHE A 127 8.32 -6.25 6.18
N VAL A 128 7.16 -6.93 6.09
CA VAL A 128 5.95 -6.53 6.82
C VAL A 128 6.19 -6.55 8.33
N ALA A 129 6.84 -7.59 8.86
CA ALA A 129 7.15 -7.70 10.29
C ALA A 129 8.08 -6.60 10.83
N ARG A 130 8.92 -6.01 9.96
CA ARG A 130 9.88 -4.97 10.34
C ARG A 130 9.32 -3.56 10.19
N GLU A 131 8.51 -3.33 9.17
CA GLU A 131 8.08 -1.99 8.78
C GLU A 131 6.74 -1.55 9.38
N PHE A 132 5.92 -2.49 9.86
CA PHE A 132 4.54 -2.31 10.35
C PHE A 132 4.31 -3.11 11.64
#